data_AF-A0A944DDX5-F1
#
_entry.id   AF-A0A944DDX5-F1
#
_cell.length_a   1.000
_cell.length_b   1.000
_cell.length_c   1.000
_cell.angle_alpha   90.00
_cell.angle_beta   90.00
_cell.angle_gamma   90.00
#
_symmetry.space_group_name_H-M   'P 1'
#
loop_
_entity.id
_entity.type
_entity.pdbx_description
1 polymer ?
#
loop_
_entity_poly.entity_id
_entity_poly.type
_entity_poly.pdbx_seq_one_letter_code
_entity_poly.pdbx_strand_id
1 'polypeptide(L)'
;MPNKASAAKALRQSITRAARNVATKKHVKELVKTSTEEIAEKSKSAIETVMKAIQAIDKAAKKNVMHANKASRMKSQLQKKLNQLMK
;
A
#
# COMPACT_ATOMS: atom_id res chain seq x y z
N MET A 1 22.56 -10.93 21.39
CA MET A 1 23.15 -11.26 20.08
C MET A 1 22.66 -12.64 19.65
N PRO A 2 22.59 -12.95 18.34
CA PRO A 2 22.21 -14.28 17.89
C PRO A 2 23.28 -15.31 18.29
N ASN A 3 22.88 -16.35 19.03
CA ASN A 3 23.81 -17.37 19.53
C ASN A 3 24.14 -18.45 18.47
N LYS A 4 23.36 -18.54 17.39
CA LYS A 4 23.54 -19.49 16.28
C LYS A 4 23.85 -18.74 14.98
N ALA A 5 24.74 -19.29 14.14
CA ALA A 5 25.08 -18.70 12.84
C ALA A 5 23.86 -18.51 11.91
N SER A 6 22.91 -19.44 11.96
CA SER A 6 21.63 -19.36 11.23
C SER A 6 20.79 -18.16 11.69
N ALA A 7 20.76 -17.88 13.00
CA ALA A 7 20.03 -16.74 13.56
C ALA A 7 20.70 -15.41 13.19
N ALA A 8 22.03 -15.33 13.14
CA ALA A 8 22.75 -14.15 12.65
C ALA A 8 22.46 -13.86 11.17
N LYS A 9 22.35 -14.91 10.34
CA LYS A 9 21.91 -14.77 8.93
C LYS A 9 20.45 -14.30 8.84
N ALA A 10 19.56 -14.88 9.63
CA ALA A 10 18.15 -14.47 9.67
C ALA A 10 17.98 -13.01 10.07
N LEU A 11 18.76 -12.51 11.04
CA LEU A 11 18.77 -11.10 11.44
C LEU A 11 19.18 -10.17 10.29
N ARG A 12 20.26 -10.50 9.55
CA ARG A 12 20.66 -9.71 8.38
C ARG A 12 19.58 -9.69 7.29
N GLN A 13 18.92 -10.82 7.05
CA GLN A 13 17.83 -10.91 6.10
C GLN A 13 16.58 -10.15 6.55
N SER A 14 16.26 -10.15 7.85
CA SER A 14 15.08 -9.46 8.37
C SER A 14 15.23 -7.95 8.23
N ILE A 15 16.41 -7.38 8.50
CA ILE A 15 16.70 -5.94 8.35
C ILE A 15 16.47 -5.50 6.89
N THR A 16 17.04 -6.22 5.92
CA THR A 16 16.89 -5.89 4.49
C THR A 16 15.46 -6.05 3.97
N ARG A 17 14.71 -7.03 4.48
CA ARG A 17 13.28 -7.20 4.17
C ARG A 17 12.44 -6.10 4.82
N ALA A 18 12.74 -5.74 6.07
CA ALA A 18 12.03 -4.70 6.81
C ALA A 18 12.15 -3.35 6.11
N ALA A 19 13.36 -2.94 5.69
CA ALA A 19 13.57 -1.69 4.96
C ALA A 19 12.72 -1.59 3.67
N ARG A 20 12.72 -2.66 2.86
CA ARG A 20 11.90 -2.73 1.62
C ARG A 20 10.40 -2.68 1.90
N ASN A 21 9.95 -3.39 2.93
CA ASN A 21 8.55 -3.44 3.32
C ASN A 21 8.07 -2.09 3.87
N VAL A 22 8.89 -1.37 4.63
CA VAL A 22 8.59 -0.03 5.14
C VAL A 22 8.42 0.95 3.99
N ALA A 23 9.34 0.96 3.02
CA ALA A 23 9.23 1.83 1.84
C ALA A 23 7.94 1.56 1.04
N THR A 24 7.62 0.28 0.80
CA THR A 24 6.39 -0.11 0.09
C THR A 24 5.14 0.30 0.85
N LYS A 25 5.10 0.11 2.18
CA LYS A 25 3.97 0.51 3.03
C LYS A 25 3.79 2.03 3.05
N LYS A 26 4.89 2.79 3.13
CA LYS A 26 4.88 4.25 3.10
C LYS A 26 4.32 4.76 1.77
N HIS A 27 4.83 4.24 0.65
CA HIS A 27 4.35 4.61 -0.68
C HIS A 27 2.85 4.36 -0.87
N VAL A 28 2.35 3.19 -0.45
CA VAL A 28 0.90 2.90 -0.52
C VAL A 28 0.11 3.85 0.39
N LYS A 29 0.59 4.15 1.60
CA LYS A 29 -0.07 5.08 2.52
C LYS A 29 -0.16 6.49 1.94
N GLU A 30 0.91 6.97 1.31
CA GLU A 30 0.96 8.27 0.64
C GLU A 30 -0.03 8.32 -0.51
N LEU A 31 -0.01 7.35 -1.42
CA LEU A 31 -0.95 7.31 -2.55
C LEU A 31 -2.41 7.24 -2.09
N VAL A 32 -2.72 6.47 -1.06
CA VAL A 32 -4.08 6.42 -0.51
C VAL A 32 -4.49 7.78 0.07
N LYS A 33 -3.57 8.47 0.74
CA LYS A 33 -3.83 9.80 1.31
C LYS A 33 -4.07 10.82 0.19
N THR A 34 -3.20 10.90 -0.80
CA THR A 34 -3.36 11.83 -1.93
C THR A 34 -4.64 11.55 -2.71
N SER A 35 -4.97 10.27 -2.97
CA SER A 35 -6.24 9.92 -3.59
C SER A 35 -7.44 10.38 -2.76
N THR A 36 -7.41 10.26 -1.44
CA THR A 36 -8.52 10.73 -0.60
C THR A 36 -8.65 12.25 -0.55
N GLU A 37 -7.54 12.98 -0.64
CA GLU A 37 -7.52 14.44 -0.70
C GLU A 37 -8.08 14.95 -2.04
N GLU A 38 -7.61 14.38 -3.16
CA GLU A 38 -8.12 14.75 -4.49
C GLU A 38 -9.60 14.41 -4.70
N ILE A 39 -10.05 13.31 -4.10
CA ILE A 39 -11.46 12.93 -3.99
C ILE A 39 -12.24 14.04 -3.27
N ALA A 40 -11.74 14.55 -2.15
CA ALA A 40 -12.41 15.61 -1.39
C ALA A 40 -12.47 16.95 -2.17
N GLU A 41 -11.41 17.26 -2.93
CA GLU A 41 -11.30 18.47 -3.75
C GLU A 41 -12.09 18.39 -5.07
N LYS A 42 -12.71 17.24 -5.39
CA LYS A 42 -13.42 16.98 -6.66
C LYS A 42 -12.55 17.24 -7.91
N SER A 43 -11.25 16.98 -7.80
CA SER A 43 -10.33 17.16 -8.92
C SER A 43 -10.62 16.15 -10.03
N LYS A 44 -10.48 16.57 -11.30
CA LYS A 44 -10.54 15.67 -12.47
C LYS A 44 -9.41 14.62 -12.45
N SER A 45 -8.31 14.90 -11.74
CA SER A 45 -7.18 13.96 -11.56
C SER A 45 -7.47 12.81 -10.59
N ALA A 46 -8.52 12.92 -9.78
CA ALA A 46 -8.81 11.97 -8.71
C ALA A 46 -8.97 10.53 -9.22
N ILE A 47 -9.49 10.36 -10.43
CA ILE A 47 -9.64 9.04 -11.06
C ILE A 47 -8.27 8.41 -11.32
N GLU A 48 -7.33 9.16 -11.92
CA GLU A 48 -6.00 8.66 -12.24
C GLU A 48 -5.20 8.31 -10.99
N THR A 49 -5.30 9.14 -9.94
CA THR A 49 -4.58 8.89 -8.69
C THR A 49 -5.15 7.70 -7.94
N VAL A 50 -6.48 7.51 -7.94
CA VAL A 50 -7.11 6.30 -7.41
C VAL A 50 -6.67 5.06 -8.18
N MET A 51 -6.57 5.12 -9.51
CA MET A 51 -6.06 3.98 -10.30
C MET A 51 -4.61 3.64 -9.95
N LYS A 52 -3.75 4.66 -9.79
CA LYS A 52 -2.35 4.48 -9.34
C LYS A 52 -2.30 3.86 -7.93
N ALA A 53 -3.15 4.32 -7.01
CA ALA A 53 -3.24 3.77 -5.66
C ALA A 53 -3.68 2.30 -5.66
N ILE A 54 -4.69 1.94 -6.47
CA ILE A 54 -5.15 0.55 -6.64
C ILE A 54 -4.02 -0.33 -7.17
N GLN A 55 -3.30 0.12 -8.21
CA GLN A 55 -2.19 -0.62 -8.77
C GLN A 55 -1.06 -0.85 -7.74
N ALA A 56 -0.75 0.16 -6.93
CA ALA A 56 0.25 0.04 -5.87
C ALA A 56 -0.18 -0.95 -4.77
N ILE A 57 -1.46 -0.94 -4.38
CA ILE A 57 -2.04 -1.88 -3.41
C ILE A 57 -1.92 -3.32 -3.91
N ASP A 58 -2.26 -3.58 -5.17
CA ASP A 58 -2.20 -4.92 -5.75
C ASP A 58 -0.76 -5.43 -5.91
N LYS A 59 0.17 -4.55 -6.30
CA LYS A 59 1.60 -4.88 -6.32
C LYS A 59 2.13 -5.23 -4.93
N ALA A 60 1.70 -4.52 -3.89
CA ALA A 60 2.10 -4.78 -2.52
C ALA A 60 1.51 -6.10 -1.97
N ALA A 61 0.28 -6.45 -2.39
CA ALA A 61 -0.33 -7.74 -2.08
C ALA A 61 0.42 -8.90 -2.76
N LYS A 62 0.74 -8.77 -4.06
CA LYS A 62 1.50 -9.78 -4.81
C LYS A 62 2.88 -10.05 -4.21
N LYS A 63 3.52 -9.02 -3.62
CA LYS A 63 4.81 -9.14 -2.93
C LYS A 63 4.70 -9.61 -1.47
N ASN A 64 3.52 -10.02 -1.00
CA ASN A 64 3.24 -10.42 0.39
C ASN A 64 3.60 -9.34 1.43
N VAL A 65 3.64 -8.07 1.04
CA VAL A 65 3.86 -6.95 1.98
C VAL A 65 2.56 -6.61 2.73
N MET A 66 1.42 -6.87 2.08
CA MET A 66 0.08 -6.76 2.66
C MET A 66 -0.73 -8.01 2.37
N HIS A 67 -1.57 -8.41 3.32
CA HIS A 67 -2.47 -9.53 3.14
C HIS A 67 -3.54 -9.22 2.06
N ALA A 68 -3.94 -10.23 1.29
CA ALA A 68 -4.94 -10.09 0.22
C ALA A 68 -6.24 -9.42 0.72
N ASN A 69 -6.79 -9.88 1.84
CA ASN A 69 -8.00 -9.28 2.44
C ASN A 69 -7.85 -7.80 2.78
N LYS A 70 -6.66 -7.38 3.26
CA LYS A 70 -6.40 -5.97 3.55
C LYS A 70 -6.37 -5.16 2.25
N ALA A 71 -5.71 -5.67 1.22
CA ALA A 71 -5.69 -5.05 -0.10
C ALA A 71 -7.11 -4.91 -0.69
N SER A 72 -7.90 -5.99 -0.68
CA SER A 72 -9.29 -5.99 -1.15
C SER A 72 -10.16 -4.98 -0.40
N ARG A 73 -10.03 -4.90 0.93
CA ARG A 73 -10.76 -3.90 1.73
C ARG A 73 -10.38 -2.48 1.35
N MET A 74 -9.09 -2.20 1.19
CA MET A 74 -8.61 -0.85 0.82
C MET A 74 -9.08 -0.45 -0.59
N LYS A 75 -9.04 -1.36 -1.57
CA LYS A 75 -9.59 -1.12 -2.91
C LYS A 75 -11.08 -0.80 -2.88
N SER A 76 -11.86 -1.62 -2.17
CA SER A 76 -13.31 -1.41 -2.04
C SER A 76 -13.63 -0.06 -1.41
N GLN A 77 -12.90 0.35 -0.37
CA GLN A 77 -13.11 1.66 0.28
C GLN A 77 -12.81 2.83 -0.65
N LEU A 78 -11.71 2.78 -1.43
CA LEU A 78 -11.36 3.84 -2.38
C LEU A 78 -12.41 3.95 -3.50
N GLN A 79 -12.82 2.82 -4.07
CA GLN A 79 -13.83 2.80 -5.13
C GLN A 79 -15.19 3.31 -4.64
N LYS A 80 -15.61 2.94 -3.43
CA LYS A 80 -16.87 3.45 -2.84
C LYS A 80 -16.86 4.98 -2.71
N LYS A 81 -15.75 5.56 -2.24
CA LYS A 81 -15.61 7.02 -2.11
C LYS A 81 -15.65 7.72 -3.47
N LEU A 82 -14.96 7.17 -4.47
CA LEU A 82 -14.98 7.71 -5.82
C LEU A 82 -16.39 7.67 -6.43
N ASN A 83 -17.07 6.51 -6.31
CA ASN A 83 -18.43 6.34 -6.85
C ASN A 83 -19.45 7.25 -6.16
N GLN A 84 -19.29 7.53 -4.86
CA GLN A 84 -20.18 8.44 -4.13
C GLN A 84 -20.05 9.89 -4.62
N LEU A 85 -18.90 10.30 -5.15
CA LEU A 85 -18.70 11.62 -5.76
C LEU A 85 -19.23 11.72 -7.18
N MET A 86 -19.24 10.61 -7.92
CA MET A 86 -19.72 10.54 -9.30
C MET A 86 -21.24 10.42 -9.40
N LYS A 87 -21.91 10.16 -8.27
CA LYS A 87 -23.36 10.03 -8.17
C LYS A 87 -23.97 11.35 -7.75
#